data_AF-A0A354WCH3-F1
#
_entry.id   AF-A0A354WCH3-F1
#
_cell.length_a   1.000
_cell.length_b   1.000
_cell.length_c   1.000
_cell.angle_alpha   90.00
_cell.angle_beta   90.00
_cell.angle_gamma   90.00
#
_symmetry.space_group_name_H-M   'P 1'
#
loop_
_entity.id
_entity.type
_entity.pdbx_description
1 polymer ?
#
loop_
_entity_poly.entity_id
_entity_poly.type
_entity_poly.pdbx_seq_one_letter_code
_entity_poly.pdbx_strand_id
1 'polypeptide(L)'
;MVASQQLQIKKPQVYDSRIIRLTSPILHIGSEVSKLSPFEYVQTSSKVYLPDKEALARGLQSRGKLQDYINAIDNKREIIGILQQAFGENWQTATDTNENRIFPEIGISNKWTEDQITDLRPMIRNGFGQLYIPGTSIKGAMRTAIAYYLIKHANKYKTPKTVSHIEQQLRQKLASGELGNKFHQKFADDALFMNSLFSDFTLKYQDYSPQTKTGPNTDFMRAIHVSDTEPLLKKTLTLANGNKTTVNLPIVT
;
A
#
# COMPACT_ATOMS: atom_id res chain seq x y z
N MET A 1 26.39 52.84 -3.75
CA MET A 1 26.31 51.37 -3.70
C MET A 1 25.40 50.99 -2.53
N VAL A 2 24.16 50.59 -2.82
CA VAL A 2 23.21 50.15 -1.78
C VAL A 2 23.26 48.63 -1.76
N ALA A 3 23.78 48.07 -0.67
CA ALA A 3 23.87 46.64 -0.46
C ALA A 3 22.45 46.06 -0.39
N SER A 4 22.11 45.20 -1.34
CA SER A 4 20.89 44.40 -1.31
C SER A 4 21.00 43.41 -0.15
N GLN A 5 20.37 43.73 0.98
CA GLN A 5 20.11 42.75 2.04
C GLN A 5 19.23 41.64 1.45
N GLN A 6 19.86 40.50 1.16
CA GLN A 6 19.15 39.26 0.87
C GLN A 6 18.34 38.89 2.11
N LEU A 7 17.04 39.19 2.09
CA LEU A 7 16.07 38.63 3.02
C LEU A 7 16.13 37.11 2.89
N GLN A 8 16.90 36.46 3.76
CA GLN A 8 16.88 35.01 3.89
C GLN A 8 15.47 34.62 4.35
N ILE A 9 14.64 34.19 3.40
CA ILE A 9 13.34 33.60 3.67
C ILE A 9 13.60 32.31 4.47
N LYS A 10 13.52 32.39 5.80
CA LYS A 10 13.55 31.19 6.64
C LYS A 10 12.27 30.41 6.37
N LYS A 11 12.41 29.23 5.76
CA LYS A 11 11.30 28.30 5.58
C LYS A 11 10.76 27.93 6.96
N PRO A 12 9.49 28.24 7.29
CA PRO A 12 8.93 27.81 8.57
C PRO A 12 8.97 26.28 8.65
N GLN A 13 9.23 25.74 9.83
CA GLN A 13 8.99 24.32 10.09
C GLN A 13 7.48 24.10 10.12
N VAL A 14 6.94 23.58 9.02
CA VAL A 14 5.51 23.28 8.86
C VAL A 14 5.34 21.76 8.75
N TYR A 15 5.86 21.01 9.73
CA TYR A 15 5.59 19.59 9.85
C TYR A 15 4.80 19.31 11.12
N ASP A 16 3.95 18.31 11.05
CA ASP A 16 3.09 17.87 12.14
C ASP A 16 3.08 16.35 12.15
N SER A 17 3.20 15.76 13.34
CA SER A 17 3.23 14.31 13.53
C SER A 17 1.91 13.88 14.13
N ARG A 18 1.22 12.95 13.47
CA ARG A 18 -0.12 12.47 13.88
C ARG A 18 -0.14 10.97 14.00
N ILE A 19 -0.93 10.49 14.96
CA ILE A 19 -1.20 9.06 15.16
C ILE A 19 -2.49 8.70 14.44
N ILE A 20 -2.44 7.69 13.58
CA ILE A 20 -3.62 7.14 12.91
C ILE A 20 -4.06 5.89 13.67
N ARG A 21 -5.29 5.91 14.19
CA ARG A 21 -5.91 4.72 14.80
C ARG A 21 -6.70 3.97 13.73
N LEU A 22 -6.34 2.71 13.51
CA LEU A 22 -7.13 1.80 12.69
C LEU A 22 -8.34 1.32 13.48
N THR A 23 -9.55 1.57 12.96
CA THR A 23 -10.82 1.19 13.61
C THR A 23 -11.49 -0.01 12.95
N SER A 24 -11.13 -0.32 11.70
CA SER A 24 -11.58 -1.51 11.00
C SER A 24 -10.73 -2.72 11.41
N PRO A 25 -11.32 -3.92 11.56
CA PRO A 25 -10.57 -5.15 11.76
C PRO A 25 -9.73 -5.53 10.53
N ILE A 26 -10.04 -4.97 9.36
CA ILE A 26 -9.40 -5.27 8.08
C ILE A 26 -8.89 -3.98 7.45
N LEU A 27 -7.59 -3.94 7.18
CA LEU A 27 -6.94 -2.96 6.32
C LEU A 27 -6.07 -3.72 5.33
N HIS A 28 -6.23 -3.46 4.04
CA HIS A 28 -5.36 -3.99 3.00
C HIS A 28 -4.92 -2.88 2.07
N ILE A 29 -3.61 -2.73 1.94
CA ILE A 29 -2.97 -1.87 0.93
C ILE A 29 -2.09 -2.79 0.12
N GLY A 30 -2.44 -3.00 -1.15
CA GLY A 30 -1.75 -3.93 -2.03
C GLY A 30 -0.30 -3.51 -2.27
N SER A 31 0.59 -4.51 -2.36
CA SER A 31 1.96 -4.30 -2.85
C SER A 31 2.01 -4.24 -4.39
N GLU A 32 3.19 -3.99 -4.95
CA GLU A 32 3.45 -4.13 -6.38
C GLU A 32 3.16 -5.56 -6.88
N VAL A 33 3.43 -6.56 -6.03
CA VAL A 33 3.05 -7.95 -6.27
C VAL A 33 1.53 -8.06 -6.06
N SER A 34 0.82 -8.16 -7.19
CA SER A 34 -0.65 -8.17 -7.20
C SER A 34 -1.25 -9.48 -6.67
N LYS A 35 -0.56 -10.60 -6.87
CA LYS A 35 -0.99 -11.95 -6.49
C LYS A 35 0.23 -12.84 -6.26
N LEU A 36 0.21 -13.60 -5.16
CA LEU A 36 1.18 -14.65 -4.90
C LEU A 36 0.69 -15.99 -5.48
N SER A 37 1.64 -16.76 -6.01
CA SER A 37 1.40 -18.12 -6.47
C SER A 37 1.41 -19.13 -5.31
N PRO A 38 0.76 -20.30 -5.44
CA PRO A 38 0.68 -21.31 -4.36
C PRO A 38 2.03 -21.86 -3.85
N PHE A 39 3.13 -21.65 -4.58
CA PHE A 39 4.48 -22.03 -4.16
C PHE A 39 5.23 -20.92 -3.40
N GLU A 40 4.68 -19.69 -3.41
CA GLU A 40 5.26 -18.52 -2.73
C GLU A 40 4.74 -18.36 -1.29
N TYR A 41 3.76 -19.16 -0.90
CA TYR A 41 3.23 -19.21 0.46
C TYR A 41 2.84 -20.64 0.82
N VAL A 42 2.76 -20.90 2.12
CA VAL A 42 2.20 -22.14 2.65
C VAL A 42 1.01 -21.79 3.51
N GLN A 43 -0.08 -22.52 3.38
CA GLN A 43 -1.27 -22.34 4.22
C GLN A 43 -1.55 -23.59 5.04
N THR A 44 -1.97 -23.38 6.28
CA THR A 44 -2.54 -24.42 7.15
C THR A 44 -4.01 -24.10 7.41
N SER A 45 -4.68 -24.87 8.26
CA SER A 45 -6.06 -24.58 8.67
C SER A 45 -6.22 -23.21 9.34
N SER A 46 -5.19 -22.71 10.04
CA SER A 46 -5.28 -21.50 10.87
C SER A 46 -4.34 -20.37 10.47
N LYS A 47 -3.33 -20.62 9.62
CA LYS A 47 -2.29 -19.64 9.29
C LYS A 47 -1.85 -19.69 7.84
N VAL A 48 -1.27 -18.59 7.40
CA VAL A 48 -0.56 -18.43 6.13
C VAL A 48 0.87 -18.01 6.43
N TYR A 49 1.82 -18.65 5.78
CA TYR A 49 3.25 -18.48 5.99
C TYR A 49 3.90 -18.00 4.70
N LEU A 50 4.56 -16.85 4.76
CA LEU A 50 5.41 -16.32 3.70
C LEU A 50 6.86 -16.61 4.06
N PRO A 51 7.58 -17.42 3.26
CA PRO A 51 8.97 -17.72 3.53
C PRO A 51 9.88 -16.54 3.18
N ASP A 52 11.01 -16.45 3.86
CA ASP A 52 12.19 -15.80 3.32
C ASP A 52 12.72 -16.67 2.17
N LYS A 53 12.71 -16.14 0.94
CA LYS A 53 13.03 -16.89 -0.28
C LYS A 53 14.46 -17.41 -0.27
N GLU A 54 15.39 -16.64 0.27
CA GLU A 54 16.80 -17.03 0.29
C GLU A 54 17.08 -18.06 1.38
N ALA A 55 16.54 -17.86 2.59
CA ALA A 55 16.68 -18.82 3.68
C ALA A 55 16.02 -20.16 3.32
N LEU A 56 14.85 -20.12 2.67
CA LEU A 56 14.20 -21.32 2.15
C LEU A 56 15.09 -22.04 1.13
N ALA A 57 15.63 -21.31 0.15
CA ALA A 57 16.48 -21.90 -0.89
C ALA A 57 17.75 -22.52 -0.29
N ARG A 58 18.46 -21.82 0.59
CA ARG A 58 19.65 -22.34 1.30
C ARG A 58 19.31 -23.56 2.15
N GLY A 59 18.23 -23.48 2.93
CA GLY A 59 17.78 -24.56 3.80
C GLY A 59 17.41 -25.83 3.03
N LEU A 60 16.78 -25.70 1.87
CA LEU A 60 16.44 -26.81 0.97
C LEU A 60 17.67 -27.36 0.25
N GLN A 61 18.58 -26.49 -0.19
CA GLN A 61 19.83 -26.88 -0.85
C GLN A 61 20.68 -27.77 0.05
N SER A 62 20.87 -27.36 1.31
CA SER A 62 21.67 -28.12 2.28
C SER A 62 21.11 -29.50 2.61
N ARG A 63 19.86 -29.77 2.22
CA ARG A 63 19.12 -31.02 2.45
C ARG A 63 18.84 -31.80 1.16
N GLY A 64 19.39 -31.36 0.03
CA GLY A 64 19.19 -32.01 -1.27
C GLY A 64 17.77 -31.89 -1.84
N LYS A 65 16.97 -30.93 -1.36
CA LYS A 65 15.55 -30.74 -1.72
C LYS A 65 15.28 -29.53 -2.61
N LEU A 66 16.32 -28.80 -2.99
CA LEU A 66 16.18 -27.61 -3.84
C LEU A 66 15.59 -27.93 -5.23
N GLN A 67 16.01 -29.05 -5.84
CA GLN A 67 15.49 -29.41 -7.17
C GLN A 67 14.01 -29.79 -7.12
N ASP A 68 13.58 -30.50 -6.07
CA ASP A 68 12.16 -30.81 -5.84
C ASP A 68 11.33 -29.52 -5.75
N TYR A 69 11.87 -28.50 -5.08
CA TYR A 69 11.23 -27.19 -4.94
C TYR A 69 11.15 -26.42 -6.27
N ILE A 70 12.22 -26.38 -7.06
CA ILE A 70 12.21 -25.79 -8.41
C ILE A 70 11.15 -26.48 -9.28
N ASN A 71 11.12 -27.81 -9.26
CA ASN A 71 10.11 -28.59 -9.99
C ASN A 71 8.68 -28.32 -9.48
N ALA A 72 8.49 -27.99 -8.20
CA ALA A 72 7.17 -27.61 -7.68
C ALA A 72 6.75 -26.22 -8.17
N ILE A 73 7.68 -25.26 -8.24
CA ILE A 73 7.44 -23.91 -8.77
C ILE A 73 7.01 -23.99 -10.25
N ASP A 74 7.79 -24.69 -11.08
CA ASP A 74 7.53 -24.80 -12.52
C ASP A 74 6.15 -25.40 -12.82
N ASN A 75 5.72 -26.34 -11.96
CA ASN A 75 4.42 -27.02 -12.08
C ASN A 75 3.32 -26.38 -11.22
N LYS A 76 3.58 -25.25 -10.57
CA LYS A 76 2.62 -24.51 -9.69
C LYS A 76 1.99 -25.39 -8.60
N ARG A 77 2.78 -26.28 -8.00
CA ARG A 77 2.35 -27.19 -6.94
C ARG A 77 2.64 -26.64 -5.55
N GLU A 78 1.86 -27.09 -4.57
CA GLU A 78 2.13 -26.79 -3.16
C GLU A 78 3.44 -27.43 -2.70
N ILE A 79 4.12 -26.77 -1.77
CA ILE A 79 5.46 -27.17 -1.32
C ILE A 79 5.47 -27.85 0.06
N ILE A 80 4.30 -28.03 0.70
CA ILE A 80 4.23 -28.52 2.08
C ILE A 80 4.87 -29.90 2.26
N GLY A 81 4.67 -30.81 1.32
CA GLY A 81 5.29 -32.14 1.36
C GLY A 81 6.82 -32.09 1.24
N ILE A 82 7.36 -31.13 0.47
CA ILE A 82 8.81 -30.91 0.35
C ILE A 82 9.36 -30.37 1.66
N LEU A 83 8.63 -29.44 2.30
CA LEU A 83 9.01 -28.89 3.59
C LEU A 83 9.01 -29.95 4.69
N GLN A 84 8.00 -30.81 4.75
CA GLN A 84 7.95 -31.91 5.71
C GLN A 84 9.08 -32.91 5.51
N GLN A 85 9.42 -33.25 4.25
CA GLN A 85 10.56 -34.13 3.96
C GLN A 85 11.91 -33.51 4.33
N ALA A 86 12.07 -32.19 4.17
CA ALA A 86 13.32 -31.49 4.44
C ALA A 86 13.50 -31.15 5.93
N PHE A 87 12.46 -30.65 6.58
CA PHE A 87 12.53 -30.03 7.90
C PHE A 87 11.69 -30.75 8.96
N GLY A 88 10.97 -31.82 8.60
CA GLY A 88 10.05 -32.54 9.48
C GLY A 88 8.73 -31.80 9.70
N GLU A 89 7.93 -32.30 10.65
CA GLU A 89 6.60 -31.73 10.95
C GLU A 89 6.65 -30.30 11.51
N ASN A 90 7.77 -29.92 12.13
CA ASN A 90 8.00 -28.59 12.72
C ASN A 90 8.65 -27.61 11.73
N TRP A 91 8.39 -27.75 10.42
CA TRP A 91 8.97 -26.91 9.38
C TRP A 91 8.69 -25.40 9.58
N GLN A 92 7.66 -25.03 10.35
CA GLN A 92 7.27 -23.64 10.59
C GLN A 92 8.31 -22.88 11.43
N THR A 93 9.12 -23.57 12.22
CA THR A 93 10.21 -22.99 13.02
C THR A 93 11.59 -23.28 12.43
N ALA A 94 11.65 -23.84 11.23
CA ALA A 94 12.90 -24.24 10.59
C ALA A 94 13.81 -23.04 10.28
N THR A 95 15.10 -23.30 10.32
CA THR A 95 16.16 -22.35 9.97
C THR A 95 17.01 -22.85 8.81
N ASP A 96 17.63 -21.92 8.09
CA ASP A 96 18.67 -22.23 7.11
C ASP A 96 20.01 -22.58 7.79
N THR A 97 21.06 -22.75 6.99
CA THR A 97 22.42 -23.05 7.46
C THR A 97 23.07 -21.91 8.25
N ASN A 98 22.52 -20.69 8.15
CA ASN A 98 23.03 -19.50 8.80
C ASN A 98 22.12 -19.10 9.99
N GLU A 99 21.30 -20.02 10.47
CA GLU A 99 20.33 -19.82 11.57
C GLU A 99 19.25 -18.76 11.27
N ASN A 100 19.08 -18.35 10.01
CA ASN A 100 17.98 -17.49 9.63
C ASN A 100 16.68 -18.29 9.60
N ARG A 101 15.61 -17.75 10.19
CA ARG A 101 14.29 -18.37 10.12
C ARG A 101 13.80 -18.40 8.67
N ILE A 102 13.39 -19.58 8.21
CA ILE A 102 12.76 -19.75 6.90
C ILE A 102 11.41 -19.05 6.87
N PHE A 103 10.65 -19.12 7.96
CA PHE A 103 9.35 -18.44 8.12
C PHE A 103 9.44 -17.40 9.24
N PRO A 104 9.83 -16.16 8.92
CA PRO A 104 9.92 -15.10 9.93
C PRO A 104 8.54 -14.69 10.45
N GLU A 105 8.45 -14.23 11.69
CA GLU A 105 7.17 -13.89 12.33
C GLU A 105 6.38 -12.82 11.56
N ILE A 106 7.09 -11.86 10.95
CA ILE A 106 6.51 -10.82 10.08
C ILE A 106 5.81 -11.39 8.84
N GLY A 107 6.19 -12.60 8.40
CA GLY A 107 5.62 -13.32 7.26
C GLY A 107 4.47 -14.25 7.63
N ILE A 108 4.06 -14.31 8.90
CA ILE A 108 3.01 -15.22 9.38
C ILE A 108 1.73 -14.45 9.66
N SER A 109 0.65 -14.84 8.99
CA SER A 109 -0.69 -14.25 9.14
C SER A 109 -1.71 -15.30 9.58
N ASN A 110 -2.72 -14.88 10.32
CA ASN A 110 -3.88 -15.74 10.58
C ASN A 110 -4.66 -15.98 9.28
N LYS A 111 -5.20 -17.20 9.13
CA LYS A 111 -6.16 -17.55 8.09
C LYS A 111 -7.56 -17.37 8.67
N TRP A 112 -8.34 -16.46 8.08
CA TRP A 112 -9.68 -16.09 8.57
C TRP A 112 -10.80 -16.84 7.85
N THR A 113 -10.45 -17.85 7.05
CA THR A 113 -11.37 -18.68 6.28
C THR A 113 -10.96 -20.14 6.37
N GLU A 114 -11.94 -21.04 6.34
CA GLU A 114 -11.71 -22.47 6.25
C GLU A 114 -11.28 -22.86 4.81
N ASP A 115 -11.75 -22.11 3.81
CA ASP A 115 -11.50 -22.37 2.40
C ASP A 115 -10.01 -22.29 2.03
N GLN A 116 -9.61 -23.06 1.02
CA GLN A 116 -8.26 -22.95 0.46
C GLN A 116 -8.08 -21.57 -0.20
N ILE A 117 -7.05 -20.85 0.21
CA ILE A 117 -6.68 -19.58 -0.41
C ILE A 117 -6.06 -19.88 -1.76
N THR A 118 -6.65 -19.34 -2.83
CA THR A 118 -6.18 -19.45 -4.22
C THR A 118 -5.78 -18.10 -4.82
N ASP A 119 -6.15 -16.99 -4.15
CA ASP A 119 -5.80 -15.62 -4.53
C ASP A 119 -5.28 -14.84 -3.32
N LEU A 120 -4.01 -15.09 -2.95
CA LEU A 120 -3.36 -14.35 -1.87
C LEU A 120 -2.76 -13.06 -2.41
N ARG A 121 -3.26 -11.91 -1.96
CA ARG A 121 -2.74 -10.58 -2.30
C ARG A 121 -1.94 -10.04 -1.11
N PRO A 122 -0.61 -9.88 -1.24
CA PRO A 122 0.20 -9.43 -0.12
C PRO A 122 -0.05 -7.95 0.16
N MET A 123 -0.12 -7.60 1.45
CA MET A 123 -0.08 -6.22 1.89
C MET A 123 1.33 -5.65 1.68
N ILE A 124 1.43 -4.36 1.37
CA ILE A 124 2.70 -3.66 1.16
C ILE A 124 3.61 -3.73 2.38
N ARG A 125 4.91 -3.91 2.12
CA ARG A 125 5.98 -4.07 3.11
C ARG A 125 7.17 -3.20 2.75
N ASN A 126 7.92 -2.73 3.75
CA ASN A 126 9.15 -1.97 3.55
C ASN A 126 10.30 -2.92 3.11
N GLY A 127 11.50 -2.36 2.89
CA GLY A 127 12.68 -3.14 2.50
C GLY A 127 13.12 -4.21 3.49
N PHE A 128 12.62 -4.15 4.73
CA PHE A 128 12.86 -5.15 5.79
C PHE A 128 11.70 -6.15 5.93
N GLY A 129 10.73 -6.14 5.01
CA GLY A 129 9.58 -7.03 5.05
C GLY A 129 8.51 -6.65 6.09
N GLN A 130 8.58 -5.48 6.72
CA GLN A 130 7.62 -5.05 7.74
C GLN A 130 6.43 -4.32 7.12
N LEU A 131 5.23 -4.53 7.66
CA LEU A 131 4.01 -3.86 7.20
C LEU A 131 4.07 -2.37 7.56
N TYR A 132 3.67 -1.51 6.63
CA TYR A 132 3.51 -0.07 6.86
C TYR A 132 2.35 0.47 6.02
N ILE A 133 1.93 1.70 6.29
CA ILE A 133 0.95 2.42 5.46
C ILE A 133 1.73 3.46 4.64
N PRO A 134 1.71 3.36 3.30
CA PRO A 134 2.35 4.35 2.46
C PRO A 134 1.72 5.73 2.62
N GLY A 135 2.55 6.76 2.68
CA GLY A 135 2.13 8.15 2.69
C GLY A 135 1.33 8.51 1.45
N THR A 136 1.61 7.86 0.32
CA THR A 136 0.82 7.96 -0.91
C THR A 136 -0.62 7.45 -0.75
N SER A 137 -0.84 6.37 0.01
CA SER A 137 -2.18 5.85 0.32
C SER A 137 -2.96 6.80 1.23
N ILE A 138 -2.31 7.35 2.26
CA ILE A 138 -2.91 8.35 3.16
C ILE A 138 -3.26 9.62 2.36
N LYS A 139 -2.31 10.12 1.56
CA LYS A 139 -2.49 11.30 0.72
C LYS A 139 -3.58 11.10 -0.33
N GLY A 140 -3.73 9.90 -0.88
CA GLY A 140 -4.82 9.52 -1.77
C GLY A 140 -6.19 9.65 -1.08
N ALA A 141 -6.33 9.11 0.14
CA ALA A 141 -7.56 9.26 0.92
C ALA A 141 -7.89 10.73 1.22
N MET A 142 -6.88 11.53 1.60
CA MET A 142 -7.04 12.98 1.78
C MET A 142 -7.48 13.68 0.49
N ARG A 143 -6.87 13.33 -0.66
CA ARG A 143 -7.22 13.88 -1.97
C ARG A 143 -8.68 13.63 -2.29
N THR A 144 -9.17 12.40 -2.12
CA THR A 144 -10.58 12.07 -2.36
C THR A 144 -11.52 12.85 -1.45
N ALA A 145 -11.19 13.00 -0.16
CA ALA A 145 -12.00 13.79 0.76
C ALA A 145 -12.06 15.27 0.38
N ILE A 146 -10.93 15.85 -0.02
CA ILE A 146 -10.84 17.24 -0.51
C ILE A 146 -11.67 17.39 -1.79
N ALA A 147 -11.53 16.47 -2.75
CA ALA A 147 -12.28 16.48 -4.01
C ALA A 147 -13.78 16.49 -3.76
N TYR A 148 -14.26 15.57 -2.91
CA TYR A 148 -15.66 15.49 -2.51
C TYR A 148 -16.15 16.79 -1.88
N TYR A 149 -15.38 17.37 -0.96
CA TYR A 149 -15.74 18.62 -0.30
C TYR A 149 -15.82 19.80 -1.29
N LEU A 150 -14.86 19.92 -2.20
CA LEU A 150 -14.85 20.95 -3.24
C LEU A 150 -16.08 20.83 -4.15
N ILE A 151 -16.38 19.63 -4.64
CA ILE A 151 -17.54 19.38 -5.51
C ILE A 151 -18.86 19.67 -4.77
N LYS A 152 -18.99 19.21 -3.52
CA LYS A 152 -20.19 19.42 -2.69
C LYS A 152 -20.45 20.90 -2.42
N HIS A 153 -19.39 21.70 -2.32
CA HIS A 153 -19.46 23.14 -2.06
C HIS A 153 -19.07 23.98 -3.28
N ALA A 154 -19.39 23.48 -4.49
CA ALA A 154 -19.02 24.10 -5.76
C ALA A 154 -19.30 25.60 -5.84
N ASN A 155 -20.47 26.04 -5.38
CA ASN A 155 -20.87 27.46 -5.40
C ASN A 155 -19.97 28.35 -4.53
N LYS A 156 -19.50 27.83 -3.39
CA LYS A 156 -18.63 28.57 -2.45
C LYS A 156 -17.22 28.72 -3.00
N TYR A 157 -16.69 27.66 -3.59
CA TYR A 157 -15.31 27.60 -4.06
C TYR A 157 -15.17 27.86 -5.58
N LYS A 158 -16.27 28.18 -6.27
CA LYS A 158 -16.33 28.42 -7.71
C LYS A 158 -15.66 27.30 -8.51
N THR A 159 -15.95 26.05 -8.15
CA THR A 159 -15.30 24.90 -8.79
C THR A 159 -15.72 24.80 -10.27
N PRO A 160 -14.81 24.40 -11.17
CA PRO A 160 -15.06 24.38 -12.62
C PRO A 160 -16.10 23.33 -13.04
N LYS A 161 -16.38 22.35 -12.18
CA LYS A 161 -17.29 21.24 -12.44
C LYS A 161 -18.34 21.15 -11.34
N THR A 162 -19.60 21.02 -11.74
CA THR A 162 -20.73 20.68 -10.86
C THR A 162 -21.01 19.17 -10.91
N VAL A 163 -21.67 18.65 -9.86
CA VAL A 163 -22.08 17.23 -9.80
C VAL A 163 -22.87 16.83 -11.03
N SER A 164 -23.85 17.64 -11.44
CA SER A 164 -24.71 17.36 -12.59
C SER A 164 -23.92 17.21 -13.90
N HIS A 165 -22.90 18.05 -14.10
CA HIS A 165 -22.07 17.97 -15.29
C HIS A 165 -21.16 16.72 -15.29
N ILE A 166 -20.60 16.36 -14.13
CA ILE A 166 -19.81 15.13 -13.97
C ILE A 166 -20.66 13.90 -14.27
N GLU A 167 -21.88 13.84 -13.72
CA GLU A 167 -22.82 12.73 -13.96
C GLU A 167 -23.22 12.62 -15.43
N GLN A 168 -23.47 13.74 -16.10
CA GLN A 168 -23.80 13.75 -17.52
C GLN A 168 -22.64 13.19 -18.37
N GLN A 169 -21.41 13.64 -18.10
CA GLN A 169 -20.22 13.13 -18.80
C GLN A 169 -19.99 11.64 -18.52
N LEU A 170 -20.19 11.19 -17.28
CA LEU A 170 -20.07 9.77 -16.92
C LEU A 170 -21.11 8.92 -17.66
N ARG A 171 -22.38 9.35 -17.71
CA ARG A 171 -23.44 8.65 -18.45
C ARG A 171 -23.13 8.56 -19.94
N GLN A 172 -22.62 9.62 -20.55
CA GLN A 172 -22.19 9.62 -21.96
C GLN A 172 -21.04 8.63 -22.21
N LYS A 173 -20.05 8.58 -21.32
CA LYS A 173 -18.92 7.62 -21.41
C LYS A 173 -19.33 6.17 -21.19
N LEU A 174 -20.35 5.93 -20.36
CA LEU A 174 -20.95 4.61 -20.19
C LEU A 174 -21.74 4.20 -21.45
N ALA A 175 -22.56 5.10 -22.00
CA ALA A 175 -23.38 4.84 -23.18
C ALA A 175 -22.55 4.63 -24.46
N SER A 176 -21.41 5.30 -24.60
CA SER A 176 -20.49 5.17 -25.73
C SER A 176 -19.59 3.92 -25.65
N GLY A 177 -19.59 3.20 -24.53
CA GLY A 177 -18.73 2.03 -24.34
C GLY A 177 -17.26 2.36 -24.06
N GLU A 178 -16.88 3.63 -23.95
CA GLU A 178 -15.50 4.06 -23.60
C GLU A 178 -15.02 3.47 -22.26
N LEU A 179 -15.95 3.21 -21.35
CA LEU A 179 -15.70 2.59 -20.04
C LEU A 179 -15.85 1.07 -20.06
N GLY A 180 -15.88 0.41 -21.22
CA GLY A 180 -15.96 -1.06 -21.31
C GLY A 180 -14.71 -1.78 -20.76
N ASN A 181 -13.55 -1.11 -20.76
CA ASN A 181 -12.30 -1.64 -20.23
C ASN A 181 -12.08 -1.22 -18.77
N LYS A 182 -11.77 -2.19 -17.89
CA LYS A 182 -11.40 -1.95 -16.48
C LYS A 182 -10.28 -0.92 -16.30
N PHE A 183 -9.34 -0.85 -17.25
CA PHE A 183 -8.28 0.15 -17.22
C PHE A 183 -8.84 1.58 -17.38
N HIS A 184 -9.75 1.81 -18.33
CA HIS A 184 -10.37 3.12 -18.54
C HIS A 184 -11.28 3.52 -17.39
N GLN A 185 -11.96 2.56 -16.76
CA GLN A 185 -12.73 2.79 -15.53
C GLN A 185 -11.85 3.29 -14.38
N LYS A 186 -10.64 2.74 -14.24
CA LYS A 186 -9.71 3.08 -13.15
C LYS A 186 -9.27 4.55 -13.16
N PHE A 187 -9.17 5.17 -14.33
CA PHE A 187 -8.71 6.56 -14.50
C PHE A 187 -9.84 7.51 -14.92
N ALA A 188 -11.09 7.06 -14.82
CA ALA A 188 -12.23 7.85 -15.27
C ALA A 188 -12.41 9.11 -14.43
N ASP A 189 -12.22 9.03 -13.11
CA ASP A 189 -12.32 10.15 -12.17
C ASP A 189 -11.25 11.22 -12.45
N ASP A 190 -10.02 10.80 -12.76
CA ASP A 190 -8.94 11.70 -13.15
C ASP A 190 -9.30 12.55 -14.36
N ALA A 191 -9.83 11.89 -15.39
CA ALA A 191 -10.24 12.53 -16.63
C ALA A 191 -11.52 13.37 -16.47
N LEU A 192 -12.46 12.96 -15.61
CA LEU A 192 -13.75 13.63 -15.44
C LEU A 192 -13.65 14.90 -14.60
N PHE A 193 -12.90 14.86 -13.50
CA PHE A 193 -12.87 15.99 -12.57
C PHE A 193 -11.58 16.19 -11.78
N MET A 194 -10.82 15.15 -11.39
CA MET A 194 -9.68 15.38 -10.48
C MET A 194 -8.63 16.31 -11.09
N ASN A 195 -8.28 16.15 -12.36
CA ASN A 195 -7.32 17.04 -13.01
C ASN A 195 -7.78 18.50 -13.02
N SER A 196 -9.07 18.74 -13.25
CA SER A 196 -9.62 20.11 -13.22
C SER A 196 -9.69 20.70 -11.81
N LEU A 197 -9.91 19.87 -10.78
CA LEU A 197 -9.98 20.35 -9.41
C LEU A 197 -8.60 20.64 -8.81
N PHE A 198 -7.61 19.81 -9.14
CA PHE A 198 -6.32 19.83 -8.48
C PHE A 198 -5.20 20.43 -9.32
N SER A 199 -5.27 20.36 -10.66
CA SER A 199 -4.13 20.65 -11.53
C SER A 199 -4.35 21.80 -12.51
N ASP A 200 -5.57 22.33 -12.60
CA ASP A 200 -5.97 23.38 -13.55
C ASP A 200 -5.83 24.78 -12.94
N PHE A 201 -4.62 25.11 -12.49
CA PHE A 201 -4.27 26.45 -12.06
C PHE A 201 -2.95 26.91 -12.67
N THR A 202 -2.89 28.20 -13.00
CA THR A 202 -1.68 28.84 -13.52
C THR A 202 -0.91 29.46 -12.37
N LEU A 203 0.31 28.98 -12.13
CA LEU A 203 1.25 29.63 -11.23
C LEU A 203 1.82 30.87 -11.94
N LYS A 204 1.34 32.04 -11.56
CA LYS A 204 1.92 33.31 -12.00
C LYS A 204 3.15 33.61 -11.15
N TYR A 205 4.26 33.93 -11.79
CA TYR A 205 5.45 34.44 -11.11
C TYR A 205 5.69 35.88 -11.55
N GLN A 206 5.43 36.83 -10.64
CA GLN A 206 5.40 38.25 -10.97
C GLN A 206 4.43 38.51 -12.15
N ASP A 207 4.86 39.23 -13.19
CA ASP A 207 4.06 39.50 -14.39
C ASP A 207 4.17 38.39 -15.46
N TYR A 208 4.97 37.35 -15.21
CA TYR A 208 5.13 36.23 -16.11
C TYR A 208 4.07 35.15 -15.83
N SER A 209 3.21 34.94 -16.83
CA SER A 209 2.25 33.82 -16.87
C SER A 209 2.73 32.80 -17.90
N PRO A 210 3.49 31.77 -17.50
CA PRO A 210 3.92 30.74 -18.44
C PRO A 210 2.71 29.99 -19.00
N GLN A 211 2.82 29.54 -20.26
CA GLN A 211 1.93 28.49 -20.77
C GLN A 211 2.23 27.19 -20.03
N THR A 212 1.60 27.01 -18.87
CA THR A 212 1.79 25.81 -18.04
C THR A 212 0.97 24.67 -18.61
N LYS A 213 1.65 23.58 -18.99
CA LYS A 213 0.98 22.29 -19.18
C LYS A 213 0.43 21.82 -17.84
N THR A 214 -0.83 21.40 -17.82
CA THR A 214 -1.43 20.75 -16.65
C THR A 214 -0.67 19.47 -16.34
N GLY A 215 -0.40 19.22 -15.05
CA GLY A 215 0.32 18.02 -14.64
C GLY A 215 0.76 18.06 -13.18
N PRO A 216 1.64 17.15 -12.74
CA PRO A 216 2.07 17.05 -11.35
C PRO A 216 2.68 18.33 -10.78
N ASN A 217 3.26 19.17 -11.63
CA ASN A 217 3.85 20.44 -11.24
C ASN A 217 2.82 21.54 -10.93
N THR A 218 1.62 21.43 -11.49
CA THR A 218 0.51 22.34 -11.26
C THR A 218 -0.52 21.71 -10.33
N ASP A 219 -0.21 20.62 -9.62
CA ASP A 219 -1.12 20.02 -8.63
C ASP A 219 -0.90 20.65 -7.25
N PHE A 220 -1.93 21.23 -6.63
CA PHE A 220 -1.74 21.92 -5.34
C PHE A 220 -1.43 20.93 -4.21
N MET A 221 -1.82 19.66 -4.35
CA MET A 221 -1.43 18.62 -3.41
C MET A 221 0.08 18.39 -3.41
N ARG A 222 0.84 18.93 -4.37
CA ARG A 222 2.31 18.95 -4.31
C ARG A 222 2.84 19.74 -3.12
N ALA A 223 2.10 20.75 -2.64
CA ALA A 223 2.47 21.50 -1.44
C ALA A 223 2.31 20.69 -0.14
N ILE A 224 1.58 19.58 -0.18
CA ILE A 224 1.35 18.70 0.96
C ILE A 224 2.24 17.47 0.83
N HIS A 225 3.17 17.30 1.76
CA HIS A 225 3.97 16.09 1.88
C HIS A 225 3.40 15.20 2.99
N VAL A 226 3.21 13.92 2.69
CA VAL A 226 2.81 12.90 3.66
C VAL A 226 3.86 11.81 3.58
N SER A 227 4.58 11.60 4.67
CA SER A 227 5.56 10.52 4.78
C SER A 227 4.86 9.18 4.97
N ASP A 228 5.58 8.10 4.68
CA ASP A 228 5.18 6.76 5.08
C ASP A 228 5.06 6.67 6.60
N THR A 229 4.21 5.75 7.09
CA THR A 229 4.16 5.47 8.53
C THR A 229 5.35 4.65 8.96
N GLU A 230 5.69 4.76 10.25
CA GLU A 230 6.51 3.76 10.90
C GLU A 230 5.89 2.35 10.74
N PRO A 231 6.72 1.29 10.76
CA PRO A 231 6.25 -0.08 10.68
C PRO A 231 5.19 -0.39 11.74
N LEU A 232 4.18 -1.16 11.34
CA LEU A 232 3.15 -1.67 12.22
C LEU A 232 3.72 -2.85 13.01
N LEU A 233 4.07 -2.63 14.27
CA LEU A 233 4.50 -3.72 15.15
C LEU A 233 3.30 -4.35 15.85
N LYS A 234 3.28 -5.68 15.86
CA LYS A 234 2.36 -6.47 16.65
C LYS A 234 2.77 -6.39 18.12
N LYS A 235 1.90 -5.86 18.99
CA LYS A 235 2.06 -5.94 20.45
C LYS A 235 0.94 -6.77 21.05
N THR A 236 1.31 -7.74 21.86
CA THR A 236 0.34 -8.46 22.71
C THR A 236 0.20 -7.70 24.01
N LEU A 237 -1.01 -7.22 24.30
CA LEU A 237 -1.37 -6.61 25.57
C LEU A 237 -2.08 -7.65 26.44
N THR A 238 -1.71 -7.70 27.71
CA THR A 238 -2.48 -8.45 28.72
C THR A 238 -3.51 -7.50 29.32
N LEU A 239 -4.78 -7.82 29.15
CA LEU A 239 -5.89 -7.09 29.75
C LEU A 239 -5.94 -7.36 31.27
N ALA A 240 -6.59 -6.48 32.02
CA ALA A 240 -6.71 -6.61 33.48
C ALA A 240 -7.38 -7.93 33.93
N ASN A 241 -8.15 -8.57 33.06
CA ASN A 241 -8.78 -9.88 33.29
C ASN A 241 -7.87 -11.08 32.94
N GLY A 242 -6.59 -10.84 32.62
CA GLY A 242 -5.64 -11.88 32.22
C GLY A 242 -5.71 -12.29 30.75
N ASN A 243 -6.70 -11.82 29.98
CA ASN A 243 -6.81 -12.15 28.57
C ASN A 243 -5.75 -11.43 27.74
N LYS A 244 -5.13 -12.12 26.80
CA LYS A 244 -4.18 -11.53 25.85
C LYS A 244 -4.94 -11.02 24.63
N THR A 245 -4.78 -9.75 24.31
CA THR A 245 -5.23 -9.15 23.04
C THR A 245 -4.04 -8.74 22.20
N THR A 246 -4.18 -8.82 20.88
CA THR A 246 -3.14 -8.36 19.95
C THR A 246 -3.57 -7.02 19.38
N VAL A 247 -2.73 -6.00 19.51
CA VAL A 247 -2.92 -4.69 18.89
C VAL A 247 -1.72 -4.36 18.01
N ASN A 248 -1.97 -3.66 16.91
CA ASN A 248 -0.89 -3.07 16.11
C ASN A 248 -0.56 -1.71 16.72
N LEU A 249 0.68 -1.50 17.14
CA LEU A 249 1.16 -0.21 17.62
C LEU A 249 2.21 0.35 16.67
N PRO A 250 2.21 1.67 16.41
CA PRO A 250 3.32 2.31 15.73
C PRO A 250 4.59 2.21 16.59
N ILE A 251 5.75 2.07 15.94
CA ILE A 251 7.04 2.30 16.61
C ILE A 251 7.12 3.79 16.88
N VAL A 252 6.81 4.22 18.09
CA VAL A 252 7.14 5.57 18.55
C VAL A 252 8.47 5.41 19.27
N THR A 253 9.55 5.92 18.67
CA THR A 253 10.82 6.13 19.38
C THR A 253 10.79 7.46 20.10
#